data_AF-A0A7R7X0Z9-F1
#
_entry.id   AF-A0A7R7X0Z9-F1
#
_cell.length_a   1.000
_cell.length_b   1.000
_cell.length_c   1.000
_cell.angle_alpha   90.00
_cell.angle_beta   90.00
_cell.angle_gamma   90.00
#
_symmetry.space_group_name_H-M   'P 1'
#
loop_
_entity.id
_entity.type
_entity.pdbx_description
1 polymer ?
#
loop_
_entity_poly.entity_id
_entity_poly.type
_entity_poly.pdbx_seq_one_letter_code
_entity_poly.pdbx_strand_id
1 'polypeptide(L)'
;MYTLPVLIAALFLHVKFPLLPGLRDTLYGIIVLSACCAIFYPPDTRDFIRYTNAFLSTSFVIRAVELLLVHDLSHLKRLQRVSYLSSSPVYTWEPISPTLGWKRFVQICDLIINPRAVGWSYGSPKYQPPVRKLEAVPDGANGCVPKREDIVLVADDDRFSFLRGKIVRALVAYFIIDSYQSAIGRNYSSVSNFVETFLANVLNIQASPATTEGVIRLFILPPVHWMASYAFVDGIHAATGVISVGVLRIISPQLAAEPWMYPPVFGAIRYMFTFSLRDIWGKMWHDLCRRPFLALTLSLIPDSCPLGLKRLLVVCLSFMVSGVVHAAGTYAVSKDWFAASMMMFFFCVLPACVVVQQIISDQILPRVLPAKSNISRVVIWLVDAAFVAAWGYYTSPWFLNYSRLPEAIESIPMPVSFWGMVLGV
;
A
#
# COMPACT_ATOMS: atom_id res chain seq x y z
N MET A 1 -6.63 20.20 -2.47
CA MET A 1 -6.07 19.21 -1.52
C MET A 1 -6.26 19.69 -0.07
N TYR A 2 -7.50 19.76 0.44
CA TYR A 2 -7.75 20.28 1.81
C TYR A 2 -7.90 19.17 2.87
N THR A 3 -8.21 17.93 2.47
CA THR A 3 -8.52 16.84 3.41
C THR A 3 -7.37 16.54 4.35
N LEU A 4 -6.13 16.54 3.84
CA LEU A 4 -4.93 16.29 4.65
C LEU A 4 -4.70 17.38 5.71
N PRO A 5 -4.60 18.68 5.37
CA PRO A 5 -4.52 19.75 6.36
C PRO A 5 -5.63 19.70 7.42
N VAL A 6 -6.87 19.41 7.03
CA VAL A 6 -8.00 19.34 7.97
C VAL A 6 -7.88 18.13 8.89
N LEU A 7 -7.45 16.96 8.38
CA LEU A 7 -7.17 15.79 9.20
C LEU A 7 -6.03 16.05 10.20
N ILE A 8 -4.95 16.71 9.75
CA ILE A 8 -3.86 17.15 10.65
C ILE A 8 -4.43 18.03 11.76
N ALA A 9 -5.26 19.02 11.40
CA ALA A 9 -5.88 19.92 12.37
C ALA A 9 -6.78 19.17 13.37
N ALA A 10 -7.61 18.23 12.90
CA ALA A 10 -8.47 17.41 13.76
C ALA A 10 -7.68 16.57 14.77
N LEU A 11 -6.63 15.89 14.32
CA LEU A 11 -5.76 15.09 15.20
C LEU A 11 -4.95 15.98 16.16
N PHE A 12 -4.45 17.11 15.67
CA PHE A 12 -3.72 18.06 16.50
C PHE A 12 -4.61 18.67 17.59
N LEU A 13 -5.84 19.05 17.25
CA LEU A 13 -6.80 19.68 18.17
C LEU A 13 -7.65 18.68 18.98
N HIS A 14 -7.46 17.38 18.80
CA HIS A 14 -8.24 16.33 19.49
C HIS A 14 -8.36 16.54 21.01
N VAL A 15 -7.27 16.97 21.67
CA VAL A 15 -7.25 17.25 23.13
C VAL A 15 -8.20 18.39 23.55
N LYS A 16 -8.67 19.20 22.61
CA LYS A 16 -9.62 20.29 22.84
C LYS A 16 -11.08 19.90 22.56
N PHE A 17 -11.35 18.71 22.01
CA PHE A 17 -12.72 18.29 21.69
C PHE A 17 -13.66 18.28 22.91
N PRO A 18 -13.24 17.83 24.11
CA PRO A 18 -14.11 17.90 25.29
C PRO A 18 -14.37 19.34 25.78
N LEU A 19 -13.51 20.29 25.41
CA LEU A 19 -13.52 21.67 25.91
C LEU A 19 -14.27 22.63 24.97
N LEU A 20 -14.39 22.29 23.69
CA LEU A 20 -14.98 23.14 22.65
C LEU A 20 -16.13 22.40 21.98
N PRO A 21 -17.37 22.61 22.44
CA PRO A 21 -18.56 22.03 21.83
C PRO A 21 -18.62 22.36 20.33
N GLY A 22 -18.93 21.36 19.50
CA GLY A 22 -19.05 21.53 18.04
C GLY A 22 -17.74 21.46 17.25
N LEU A 23 -16.57 21.74 17.85
CA LEU A 23 -15.28 21.69 17.12
C LEU A 23 -15.04 20.33 16.45
N ARG A 24 -15.32 19.25 17.18
CA ARG A 24 -15.21 17.87 16.68
C ARG A 24 -16.08 17.65 15.45
N ASP A 25 -17.37 17.95 15.56
CA ASP A 25 -18.35 17.64 14.53
C ASP A 25 -18.13 18.53 13.29
N THR A 26 -17.72 19.79 13.48
CA THR A 26 -17.28 20.68 12.40
C THR A 26 -16.08 20.12 11.65
N LEU A 27 -15.01 19.70 12.35
CA LEU A 27 -13.82 19.16 11.69
C LEU A 27 -14.12 17.85 10.97
N TYR A 28 -14.96 16.98 11.55
CA TYR A 28 -15.39 15.75 10.88
C TYR A 28 -16.19 16.05 9.60
N GLY A 29 -17.13 16.99 9.66
CA GLY A 29 -17.87 17.45 8.49
C GLY A 29 -16.96 18.01 7.40
N ILE A 30 -15.98 18.84 7.76
CA ILE A 30 -15.03 19.41 6.79
C ILE A 30 -14.14 18.33 6.16
N ILE A 31 -13.69 17.31 6.90
CA ILE A 31 -12.92 16.19 6.35
C ILE A 31 -13.71 15.49 5.23
N VAL A 32 -14.97 15.16 5.50
CA VAL A 32 -15.85 14.48 4.53
C VAL A 32 -16.16 15.40 3.35
N LEU A 33 -16.58 16.63 3.59
CA LEU A 33 -16.86 17.61 2.53
C LEU A 33 -15.64 17.86 1.65
N SER A 34 -14.46 18.02 2.24
CA SER A 34 -13.22 18.18 1.48
C SER A 34 -12.89 16.96 0.64
N ALA A 35 -13.19 15.74 1.11
CA ALA A 35 -12.98 14.54 0.31
C ALA A 35 -13.98 14.46 -0.85
N CYS A 36 -15.25 14.80 -0.62
CA CYS A 36 -16.24 14.94 -1.69
C CYS A 36 -15.80 15.98 -2.73
N CYS A 37 -15.31 17.14 -2.32
CA CYS A 37 -14.77 18.14 -3.23
C CYS A 37 -13.60 17.59 -4.05
N ALA A 38 -12.70 16.81 -3.45
CA ALA A 38 -11.57 16.20 -4.16
C ALA A 38 -12.01 15.21 -5.26
N ILE A 39 -13.18 14.56 -5.10
CA ILE A 39 -13.77 13.61 -6.06
C ILE A 39 -14.56 14.35 -7.15
N PHE A 40 -15.49 15.22 -6.75
CA PHE A 40 -16.44 15.88 -7.66
C PHE A 40 -15.85 17.10 -8.37
N TYR A 41 -14.91 17.79 -7.72
CA TYR A 41 -14.26 19.00 -8.23
C TYR A 41 -12.72 18.90 -8.08
N PRO A 42 -12.09 17.90 -8.71
CA PRO A 42 -10.65 17.73 -8.67
C PRO A 42 -9.96 18.89 -9.38
N PRO A 43 -8.71 19.20 -9.01
CA PRO A 43 -7.97 20.30 -9.64
C PRO A 43 -7.78 20.03 -11.14
N ASP A 44 -7.89 21.07 -11.96
CA ASP A 44 -7.66 21.00 -13.40
C ASP A 44 -6.16 20.83 -13.69
N THR A 45 -5.72 19.58 -13.67
CA THR A 45 -4.32 19.15 -13.69
C THR A 45 -4.22 17.76 -14.33
N ARG A 46 -2.99 17.23 -14.45
CA ARG A 46 -2.73 15.89 -14.98
C ARG A 46 -3.53 14.80 -14.25
N ASP A 47 -3.86 13.74 -14.96
CA ASP A 47 -4.67 12.62 -14.44
C ASP A 47 -4.06 11.99 -13.19
N PHE A 48 -2.73 11.89 -13.11
CA PHE A 48 -2.03 11.47 -11.90
C PHE A 48 -2.45 12.26 -10.65
N ILE A 49 -2.48 13.59 -10.76
CA ILE A 49 -2.79 14.49 -9.65
C ILE A 49 -4.28 14.38 -9.30
N ARG A 50 -5.15 14.35 -10.32
CA ARG A 50 -6.60 14.18 -10.13
C ARG A 50 -6.93 12.87 -9.42
N TYR A 51 -6.38 11.76 -9.91
CA TYR A 51 -6.55 10.43 -9.35
C TYR A 51 -6.04 10.37 -7.91
N THR A 52 -4.78 10.78 -7.70
CA THR A 52 -4.12 10.69 -6.39
C THR A 52 -4.77 11.61 -5.36
N ASN A 53 -5.21 12.81 -5.75
CA ASN A 53 -5.95 13.71 -4.86
C ASN A 53 -7.23 13.06 -4.35
N ALA A 54 -8.06 12.50 -5.23
CA ALA A 54 -9.29 11.83 -4.83
C ALA A 54 -9.03 10.53 -4.05
N PHE A 55 -8.09 9.70 -4.50
CA PHE A 55 -7.67 8.47 -3.82
C PHE A 55 -7.20 8.75 -2.39
N LEU A 56 -6.27 9.69 -2.22
CA LEU A 56 -5.72 10.04 -0.91
C LEU A 56 -6.77 10.73 -0.04
N SER A 57 -7.59 11.62 -0.58
CA SER A 57 -8.67 12.26 0.18
C SER A 57 -9.65 11.23 0.75
N THR A 58 -10.09 10.25 -0.04
CA THR A 58 -10.94 9.16 0.46
C THR A 58 -10.19 8.29 1.49
N SER A 59 -8.91 8.00 1.23
CA SER A 59 -8.07 7.26 2.19
C SER A 59 -7.90 8.01 3.51
N PHE A 60 -7.84 9.34 3.49
CA PHE A 60 -7.74 10.17 4.70
C PHE A 60 -9.05 10.20 5.48
N VAL A 61 -10.22 10.08 4.85
CA VAL A 61 -11.49 9.85 5.58
C VAL A 61 -11.42 8.53 6.35
N ILE A 62 -10.94 7.45 5.70
CA ILE A 62 -10.78 6.14 6.36
C ILE A 62 -9.77 6.23 7.51
N ARG A 63 -8.66 6.94 7.29
CA ARG A 63 -7.64 7.19 8.32
C ARG A 63 -8.19 8.03 9.48
N ALA A 64 -9.08 8.98 9.20
CA ALA A 64 -9.78 9.76 10.22
C ALA A 64 -10.64 8.85 11.09
N VAL A 65 -11.42 7.94 10.50
CA VAL A 65 -12.22 6.96 11.26
C VAL A 65 -11.31 6.10 12.14
N GLU A 66 -10.22 5.55 11.59
CA GLU A 66 -9.29 4.73 12.37
C GLU A 66 -8.71 5.49 13.59
N LEU A 67 -8.24 6.73 13.39
CA LEU A 67 -7.49 7.45 14.42
C LEU A 67 -8.35 8.28 15.38
N LEU A 68 -9.55 8.68 14.98
CA LEU A 68 -10.42 9.58 15.75
C LEU A 68 -11.67 8.88 16.30
N LEU A 69 -12.08 7.75 15.73
CA LEU A 69 -13.28 7.02 16.15
C LEU A 69 -12.99 5.62 16.67
N VAL A 70 -12.07 4.89 16.05
CA VAL A 70 -11.75 3.50 16.44
C VAL A 70 -10.68 3.45 17.53
N HIS A 71 -9.63 4.26 17.40
CA HIS A 71 -8.56 4.33 18.38
C HIS A 71 -8.69 5.57 19.26
N ASP A 72 -8.40 5.42 20.55
CA ASP A 72 -8.22 6.55 21.45
C ASP A 72 -6.81 7.12 21.25
N LEU A 73 -6.74 8.31 20.65
CA LEU A 73 -5.50 9.02 20.38
C LEU A 73 -4.68 9.26 21.66
N SER A 74 -5.32 9.40 22.83
CA SER A 74 -4.64 9.64 24.11
C SER A 74 -3.86 8.41 24.62
N HIS A 75 -4.26 7.21 24.21
CA HIS A 75 -3.62 5.95 24.59
C HIS A 75 -2.51 5.51 23.61
N LEU A 76 -2.35 6.21 22.49
CA LEU A 76 -1.30 5.90 21.54
C LEU A 76 0.06 6.33 22.09
N LYS A 77 1.03 5.42 21.98
CA LYS A 77 2.43 5.68 22.32
C LYS A 77 3.30 5.54 21.08
N ARG A 78 4.26 6.44 20.92
CA ARG A 78 5.29 6.43 19.89
C ARG A 78 6.59 5.92 20.50
N LEU A 79 7.26 5.03 19.81
CA LEU A 79 8.62 4.64 20.16
C LEU A 79 9.57 5.81 19.82
N GLN A 80 10.20 6.42 20.84
CA GLN A 80 11.16 7.52 20.70
C GLN A 80 12.55 7.11 21.13
N ARG A 81 13.57 7.65 20.46
CA ARG A 81 14.97 7.38 20.80
C ARG A 81 15.39 8.26 21.97
N VAL A 82 15.96 7.66 23.02
CA VAL A 82 16.35 8.35 24.26
C VAL A 82 17.85 8.58 24.37
N SER A 83 18.67 7.66 23.86
CA SER A 83 20.14 7.79 23.87
C SER A 83 20.72 7.93 22.46
N TYR A 84 21.53 8.98 22.29
CA TYR A 84 22.37 9.21 21.11
C TYR A 84 23.85 8.85 21.35
N LEU A 85 24.22 8.52 22.61
CA LEU A 85 25.61 8.42 23.06
C LEU A 85 26.13 6.98 23.21
N SER A 86 25.24 5.97 23.20
CA SER A 86 25.64 4.56 23.24
C SER A 86 25.79 3.98 21.84
N SER A 87 26.67 2.99 21.68
CA SER A 87 26.86 2.19 20.46
C SER A 87 25.63 1.36 20.05
N SER A 88 24.52 1.49 20.76
CA SER A 88 23.23 0.88 20.40
C SER A 88 22.12 1.88 20.73
N PRO A 89 21.20 2.19 19.80
CA PRO A 89 20.14 3.14 20.04
C PRO A 89 19.11 2.56 21.02
N VAL A 90 18.84 3.31 22.08
CA VAL A 90 17.87 2.97 23.13
C VAL A 90 16.56 3.69 22.85
N TYR A 91 15.46 2.97 22.88
CA TYR A 91 14.13 3.49 22.62
C TYR A 91 13.18 3.33 23.81
N THR A 92 12.26 4.29 23.98
CA THR A 92 11.18 4.21 24.95
C THR A 92 9.81 4.53 24.36
N TRP A 93 8.76 3.99 24.98
CA TRP A 93 7.38 4.29 24.61
C TRP A 93 6.93 5.61 25.23
N GLU A 94 6.69 6.60 24.40
CA GLU A 94 6.21 7.90 24.84
C GLU A 94 4.77 8.17 24.38
N PRO A 95 3.88 8.66 25.26
CA PRO A 95 2.54 9.04 24.86
C PRO A 95 2.56 10.23 23.88
N ILE A 96 1.47 10.41 23.14
CA ILE A 96 1.28 11.63 22.36
C ILE A 96 1.28 12.84 23.31
N SER A 97 2.02 13.88 22.94
CA SER A 97 2.13 15.10 23.75
C SER A 97 0.74 15.71 23.99
N PRO A 98 0.33 15.94 25.25
CA PRO A 98 -0.98 16.50 25.58
C PRO A 98 -1.04 18.02 25.29
N THR A 99 0.12 18.68 25.23
CA THR A 99 0.25 20.10 24.92
C THR A 99 0.22 20.34 23.42
N LEU A 100 -0.49 21.37 22.99
CA LEU A 100 -0.43 21.85 21.61
C LEU A 100 0.95 22.49 21.38
N GLY A 101 1.79 21.85 20.58
CA GLY A 101 3.15 22.31 20.31
C GLY A 101 3.83 21.48 19.24
N TRP A 102 5.09 21.80 18.96
CA TRP A 102 5.87 21.18 17.88
C TRP A 102 5.95 19.65 17.98
N LYS A 103 6.22 19.12 19.19
CA LYS A 103 6.30 17.67 19.43
C LYS A 103 5.02 16.94 19.03
N ARG A 104 3.85 17.49 19.43
CA ARG A 104 2.54 16.93 19.05
C ARG A 104 2.33 17.00 17.54
N PHE A 105 2.64 18.13 16.92
CA PHE A 105 2.50 18.31 15.48
C PHE A 105 3.29 17.25 14.70
N VAL A 106 4.57 17.04 15.03
CA VAL A 106 5.43 16.02 14.40
C VAL A 106 4.88 14.61 14.62
N GLN A 107 4.41 14.29 15.84
CA GLN A 107 3.76 13.01 16.15
C GLN A 107 2.50 12.78 15.29
N ILE A 108 1.67 13.81 15.09
CA ILE A 108 0.48 13.73 14.22
C ILE A 108 0.87 13.56 12.75
N CYS A 109 1.87 14.30 12.26
CA CYS A 109 2.37 14.14 10.91
C CYS A 109 2.87 12.71 10.67
N ASP A 110 3.64 12.14 11.61
CA ASP A 110 4.11 10.75 11.55
C ASP A 110 2.93 9.76 11.49
N LEU A 111 1.90 9.93 12.33
CA LEU A 111 0.69 9.09 12.26
C LEU A 111 0.04 9.12 10.88
N ILE A 112 -0.04 10.26 10.21
CA ILE A 112 -0.72 10.35 8.93
C ILE A 112 0.09 9.72 7.80
N ILE A 113 1.41 9.96 7.76
CA ILE A 113 2.29 9.42 6.71
C ILE A 113 2.71 7.96 6.95
N ASN A 114 2.39 7.41 8.14
CA ASN A 114 2.69 6.04 8.54
C ASN A 114 1.41 5.20 8.75
N PRO A 115 0.70 4.84 7.67
CA PRO A 115 -0.57 4.10 7.77
C PRO A 115 -0.38 2.67 8.34
N ARG A 116 0.85 2.13 8.27
CA ARG A 116 1.23 0.85 8.87
C ARG A 116 1.52 0.91 10.38
N ALA A 117 1.53 2.12 10.95
CA ALA A 117 1.79 2.37 12.37
C ALA A 117 3.13 1.79 12.85
N VAL A 118 4.17 1.80 11.99
CA VAL A 118 5.52 1.32 12.33
C VAL A 118 6.09 2.17 13.46
N GLY A 119 6.48 1.57 14.58
CA GLY A 119 6.97 2.28 15.76
C GLY A 119 5.87 2.93 16.63
N TRP A 120 4.61 2.57 16.44
CA TRP A 120 3.51 2.98 17.32
C TRP A 120 2.93 1.79 18.09
N SER A 121 2.43 2.04 19.31
CA SER A 121 1.97 0.99 20.24
C SER A 121 0.83 0.14 19.70
N TYR A 122 -0.02 0.76 18.90
CA TYR A 122 -1.15 0.10 18.25
C TYR A 122 -0.76 -0.63 16.96
N GLY A 123 0.47 -0.47 16.46
CA GLY A 123 1.00 -1.08 15.23
C GLY A 123 1.23 -2.60 15.34
N SER A 124 1.51 -3.24 14.20
CA SER A 124 1.74 -4.69 14.17
C SER A 124 3.08 -5.06 14.81
N PRO A 125 3.15 -6.10 15.66
CA PRO A 125 4.42 -6.56 16.26
C PRO A 125 5.50 -6.91 15.23
N LYS A 126 5.12 -7.32 14.01
CA LYS A 126 6.08 -7.61 12.91
C LYS A 126 6.91 -6.40 12.47
N TYR A 127 6.49 -5.19 12.83
CA TYR A 127 7.16 -3.92 12.49
C TYR A 127 7.81 -3.25 13.71
N GLN A 128 7.89 -3.96 14.83
CA GLN A 128 8.70 -3.51 15.94
C GLN A 128 10.18 -3.63 15.59
N PRO A 129 11.03 -2.75 16.16
CA PRO A 129 12.45 -2.81 15.87
C PRO A 129 13.05 -4.14 16.38
N PRO A 130 14.13 -4.62 15.75
CA PRO A 130 14.80 -5.84 16.17
C PRO A 130 15.40 -5.66 17.57
N VAL A 131 14.90 -6.39 18.56
CA VAL A 131 15.31 -6.23 19.96
C VAL A 131 16.55 -7.07 20.29
N ARG A 132 17.56 -6.48 20.93
CA ARG A 132 18.70 -7.24 21.51
C ARG A 132 18.24 -7.94 22.80
N LYS A 133 18.48 -9.24 22.93
CA LYS A 133 18.37 -9.94 24.21
C LYS A 133 19.41 -9.34 25.16
N LEU A 134 18.96 -8.62 26.20
CA LEU A 134 19.82 -8.29 27.34
C LEU A 134 20.18 -9.59 28.05
N GLU A 135 21.47 -9.89 28.16
CA GLU A 135 21.95 -10.90 29.11
C GLU A 135 21.38 -10.58 30.49
N ALA A 136 20.93 -11.61 31.20
CA ALA A 136 20.38 -11.44 32.54
C ALA A 136 21.45 -10.80 33.42
N VAL A 137 21.21 -9.55 33.85
CA VAL A 137 22.01 -8.96 34.92
C VAL A 137 21.79 -9.83 36.17
N PRO A 138 22.84 -10.29 36.86
CA PRO A 138 22.69 -11.05 38.09
C PRO A 138 21.82 -10.27 39.09
N ASP A 139 20.85 -10.94 39.71
CA ASP A 139 20.01 -10.37 40.76
C ASP A 139 20.90 -9.79 41.87
N GLY A 140 21.00 -8.46 41.96
CA GLY A 140 21.85 -7.83 42.97
C GLY A 140 22.21 -6.34 42.81
N ALA A 141 21.80 -5.65 41.74
CA ALA A 141 22.11 -4.22 41.59
C ALA A 141 20.93 -3.33 42.03
N ASN A 142 21.13 -2.64 43.16
CA ASN A 142 20.21 -1.73 43.84
C ASN A 142 19.46 -0.75 42.91
N GLY A 143 18.13 -0.77 43.00
CA GLY A 143 17.30 0.41 43.30
C GLY A 143 17.06 1.51 42.26
N CYS A 144 17.73 1.53 41.10
CA CYS A 144 17.59 2.65 40.13
C CYS A 144 17.51 2.21 38.66
N VAL A 145 16.97 1.02 38.39
CA VAL A 145 16.74 0.58 37.00
C VAL A 145 15.27 0.84 36.65
N PRO A 146 14.95 1.67 35.63
CA PRO A 146 13.59 1.85 35.14
C PRO A 146 12.96 0.50 34.80
N LYS A 147 11.65 0.33 35.02
CA LYS A 147 10.94 -0.92 34.69
C LYS A 147 11.27 -1.35 33.24
N ARG A 148 11.75 -2.59 33.11
CA ARG A 148 12.30 -3.22 31.89
C ARG A 148 11.35 -3.25 30.69
N GLU A 149 10.06 -2.96 30.90
CA GLU A 149 9.00 -2.99 29.86
C GLU A 149 9.05 -1.79 28.90
N ASP A 150 9.70 -0.68 29.29
CA ASP A 150 9.72 0.56 28.51
C ASP A 150 10.98 0.76 27.66
N ILE A 151 11.98 -0.12 27.72
CA ILE A 151 13.26 0.06 27.02
C ILE A 151 13.45 -1.00 25.94
N VAL A 152 13.53 -0.55 24.67
CA VAL A 152 13.81 -1.41 23.52
C VAL A 152 15.22 -1.13 23.00
N LEU A 153 16.12 -2.11 23.15
CA LEU A 153 17.46 -2.08 22.56
C LEU A 153 17.38 -2.54 21.11
N VAL A 154 17.66 -1.66 20.17
CA VAL A 154 17.57 -2.01 18.75
C VAL A 154 18.92 -2.51 18.25
N ALA A 155 18.94 -3.63 17.53
CA ALA A 155 20.13 -4.10 16.85
C ALA A 155 20.59 -3.06 15.82
N ASP A 156 21.91 -2.84 15.71
CA ASP A 156 22.45 -1.97 14.68
C ASP A 156 22.23 -2.64 13.31
N ASP A 157 21.25 -2.14 12.57
CA ASP A 157 21.06 -2.51 11.17
C ASP A 157 22.14 -1.81 10.33
N ASP A 158 22.78 -2.55 9.42
CA ASP A 158 23.75 -1.97 8.49
C ASP A 158 23.07 -0.95 7.57
N ARG A 159 23.19 0.33 7.95
CA ARG A 159 22.64 1.46 7.21
C ARG A 159 23.19 1.55 5.80
N PHE A 160 24.46 1.20 5.58
CA PHE A 160 25.04 1.28 4.24
C PHE A 160 24.38 0.28 3.31
N SER A 161 24.24 -0.98 3.74
CA SER A 161 23.49 -2.00 3.00
C SER A 161 22.02 -1.61 2.79
N PHE A 162 21.37 -1.04 3.81
CA PHE A 162 20.00 -0.54 3.68
C PHE A 162 19.89 0.56 2.62
N LEU A 163 20.74 1.59 2.69
CA LEU A 163 20.72 2.73 1.76
C LEU A 163 21.05 2.29 0.34
N ARG A 164 22.08 1.46 0.16
CA ARG A 164 22.41 0.85 -1.14
C ARG A 164 21.20 0.10 -1.71
N GLY A 165 20.55 -0.73 -0.91
CA GLY A 165 19.36 -1.48 -1.33
C GLY A 165 18.19 -0.57 -1.73
N LYS A 166 17.94 0.50 -0.97
CA LYS A 166 16.85 1.46 -1.27
C LYS A 166 17.16 2.34 -2.49
N ILE A 167 18.42 2.76 -2.68
CA ILE A 167 18.84 3.50 -3.88
C ILE A 167 18.64 2.62 -5.13
N VAL A 168 19.10 1.38 -5.11
CA VAL A 168 18.91 0.45 -6.24
C VAL A 168 17.43 0.27 -6.55
N ARG A 169 16.58 0.07 -5.53
CA ARG A 169 15.12 -0.05 -5.73
C ARG A 169 14.51 1.22 -6.32
N ALA A 170 14.88 2.40 -5.83
CA ALA A 170 14.38 3.67 -6.36
C ALA A 170 14.79 3.87 -7.83
N LEU A 171 16.03 3.52 -8.19
CA LEU A 171 16.52 3.59 -9.57
C LEU A 171 15.81 2.59 -10.48
N VAL A 172 15.63 1.34 -10.04
CA VAL A 172 14.90 0.31 -10.79
C VAL A 172 13.45 0.74 -10.99
N ALA A 173 12.78 1.24 -9.95
CA ALA A 173 11.43 1.76 -10.04
C ALA A 173 11.33 2.92 -11.03
N TYR A 174 12.26 3.88 -10.97
CA TYR A 174 12.34 5.00 -11.91
C TYR A 174 12.45 4.50 -13.36
N PHE A 175 13.35 3.56 -13.60
CA PHE A 175 13.57 2.97 -14.93
C PHE A 175 12.33 2.23 -15.45
N ILE A 176 11.63 1.48 -14.60
CA ILE A 176 10.37 0.80 -14.97
C ILE A 176 9.31 1.83 -15.38
N ILE A 177 9.12 2.90 -14.60
CA ILE A 177 8.13 3.95 -14.90
C ILE A 177 8.49 4.70 -16.19
N ASP A 178 9.76 5.06 -16.39
CA ASP A 178 10.21 5.73 -17.61
C ASP A 178 10.05 4.82 -18.84
N SER A 179 10.38 3.53 -18.72
CA SER A 179 10.18 2.54 -19.78
C SER A 179 8.69 2.36 -20.10
N TYR A 180 7.85 2.33 -19.08
CA TYR A 180 6.40 2.24 -19.24
C TYR A 180 5.85 3.46 -19.98
N GLN A 181 6.21 4.68 -19.57
CA GLN A 181 5.77 5.92 -20.24
C GLN A 181 6.29 6.01 -21.69
N SER A 182 7.52 5.58 -21.93
CA SER A 182 8.10 5.57 -23.27
C SER A 182 7.43 4.56 -24.19
N ALA A 183 7.26 3.32 -23.74
CA ALA A 183 6.73 2.23 -24.56
C ALA A 183 5.21 2.31 -24.72
N ILE A 184 4.47 2.49 -23.64
CA ILE A 184 2.99 2.48 -23.64
C ILE A 184 2.45 3.88 -23.90
N GLY A 185 2.94 4.89 -23.19
CA GLY A 185 2.39 6.25 -23.30
C GLY A 185 2.76 6.99 -24.59
N ARG A 186 3.97 6.79 -25.13
CA ARG A 186 4.47 7.54 -26.31
C ARG A 186 4.62 6.69 -27.57
N ASN A 187 5.08 5.44 -27.45
CA ASN A 187 5.46 4.61 -28.60
C ASN A 187 4.60 3.33 -28.74
N TYR A 188 3.33 3.38 -28.34
CA TYR A 188 2.43 2.22 -28.37
C TYR A 188 2.34 1.56 -29.76
N SER A 189 2.35 2.36 -30.83
CA SER A 189 2.35 1.86 -32.21
C SER A 189 3.57 0.99 -32.52
N SER A 190 4.75 1.36 -32.01
CA SER A 190 5.97 0.57 -32.17
C SER A 190 5.90 -0.74 -31.39
N VAL A 191 5.31 -0.73 -30.20
CA VAL A 191 5.04 -1.95 -29.42
C VAL A 191 4.08 -2.87 -30.20
N SER A 192 3.02 -2.31 -30.78
CA SER A 192 2.07 -3.07 -31.58
C SER A 192 2.71 -3.74 -32.80
N ASN A 193 3.50 -2.97 -33.57
CA ASN A 193 4.24 -3.48 -34.72
C ASN A 193 5.23 -4.58 -34.34
N PHE A 194 5.91 -4.45 -33.19
CA PHE A 194 6.82 -5.48 -32.68
C PHE A 194 6.08 -6.78 -32.36
N VAL A 195 4.93 -6.70 -31.70
CA VAL A 195 4.13 -7.88 -31.34
C VAL A 195 3.57 -8.55 -32.60
N GLU A 196 3.06 -7.78 -33.56
CA GLU A 196 2.60 -8.32 -34.86
C GLU A 196 3.73 -9.06 -35.58
N THR A 197 4.92 -8.47 -35.65
CA THR A 197 6.10 -9.08 -36.26
C THR A 197 6.53 -10.35 -35.53
N PHE A 198 6.47 -10.36 -34.19
CA PHE A 198 6.79 -11.54 -33.39
C PHE A 198 5.78 -12.67 -33.62
N LEU A 199 4.48 -12.37 -33.64
CA LEU A 199 3.44 -13.34 -33.94
C LEU A 199 3.65 -13.96 -35.32
N ALA A 200 3.93 -13.14 -36.33
CA ALA A 200 4.12 -13.59 -37.70
C ALA A 200 5.41 -14.43 -37.87
N ASN A 201 6.55 -13.94 -37.36
CA ASN A 201 7.87 -14.52 -37.67
C ASN A 201 8.30 -15.63 -36.71
N VAL A 202 7.87 -15.59 -35.46
CA VAL A 202 8.29 -16.56 -34.43
C VAL A 202 7.22 -17.62 -34.21
N LEU A 203 5.96 -17.19 -34.14
CA LEU A 203 4.84 -18.09 -33.86
C LEU A 203 4.10 -18.55 -35.13
N ASN A 204 4.46 -18.02 -36.30
CA ASN A 204 3.78 -18.28 -37.58
C ASN A 204 2.27 -17.97 -37.54
N ILE A 205 1.87 -17.01 -36.71
CA ILE A 205 0.48 -16.53 -36.59
C ILE A 205 0.37 -15.23 -37.39
N GLN A 206 -0.30 -15.30 -38.54
CA GLN A 206 -0.68 -14.11 -39.31
C GLN A 206 -1.83 -13.40 -38.58
N ALA A 207 -1.48 -12.47 -37.70
CA ALA A 207 -2.43 -11.73 -36.89
C ALA A 207 -2.89 -10.46 -37.61
N SER A 208 -4.19 -10.21 -37.64
CA SER A 208 -4.71 -8.89 -38.03
C SER A 208 -4.34 -7.84 -36.96
N PRO A 209 -4.33 -6.53 -37.27
CA PRO A 209 -4.12 -5.48 -36.27
C PRO A 209 -5.08 -5.59 -35.07
N ALA A 210 -6.33 -6.00 -35.29
CA ALA A 210 -7.30 -6.22 -34.22
C ALA A 210 -6.93 -7.42 -33.34
N THR A 211 -6.39 -8.49 -33.94
CA THR A 211 -5.90 -9.66 -33.21
C THR A 211 -4.66 -9.30 -32.37
N THR A 212 -3.71 -8.57 -32.95
CA THR A 212 -2.52 -8.06 -32.26
C THR A 212 -2.91 -7.19 -31.06
N GLU A 213 -3.83 -6.24 -31.25
CA GLU A 213 -4.35 -5.40 -30.17
C GLU A 213 -5.02 -6.24 -29.07
N GLY A 214 -5.80 -7.26 -29.45
CA GLY A 214 -6.38 -8.21 -28.50
C GLY A 214 -5.33 -8.93 -27.66
N VAL A 215 -4.25 -9.41 -28.30
CA VAL A 215 -3.13 -10.08 -27.61
C VAL A 215 -2.44 -9.11 -26.65
N ILE A 216 -2.16 -7.88 -27.09
CA ILE A 216 -1.52 -6.86 -26.25
C ILE A 216 -2.39 -6.55 -25.03
N ARG A 217 -3.68 -6.26 -25.23
CA ARG A 217 -4.60 -5.91 -24.15
C ARG A 217 -4.81 -7.04 -23.14
N LEU A 218 -4.81 -8.30 -23.58
CA LEU A 218 -5.12 -9.42 -22.72
C LEU A 218 -3.89 -10.01 -22.01
N PHE A 219 -2.72 -9.98 -22.65
CA PHE A 219 -1.54 -10.70 -22.14
C PHE A 219 -0.36 -9.79 -21.79
N ILE A 220 -0.22 -8.63 -22.44
CA ILE A 220 0.94 -7.75 -22.25
C ILE A 220 0.61 -6.60 -21.31
N LEU A 221 -0.48 -5.88 -21.56
CA LEU A 221 -0.84 -4.73 -20.76
C LEU A 221 -1.07 -5.08 -19.28
N PRO A 222 -1.85 -6.11 -18.90
CA PRO A 222 -2.13 -6.36 -17.49
C PRO A 222 -0.87 -6.52 -16.62
N PRO A 223 0.12 -7.40 -16.95
CA PRO A 223 1.33 -7.50 -16.15
C PRO A 223 2.20 -6.24 -16.21
N VAL A 224 2.24 -5.53 -17.34
CA VAL A 224 3.00 -4.28 -17.48
C VAL A 224 2.45 -3.17 -16.57
N HIS A 225 1.12 -3.00 -16.52
CA HIS A 225 0.46 -2.03 -15.63
C HIS A 225 0.61 -2.39 -14.15
N TRP A 226 0.53 -3.68 -13.82
CA TRP A 226 0.79 -4.17 -12.46
C TRP A 226 2.24 -3.89 -12.04
N MET A 227 3.19 -4.14 -12.92
CA MET A 227 4.61 -3.86 -12.68
C MET A 227 4.86 -2.36 -12.49
N ALA A 228 4.23 -1.50 -13.31
CA ALA A 228 4.34 -0.04 -13.14
C ALA A 228 3.73 0.42 -11.81
N SER A 229 2.56 -0.10 -11.43
CA SER A 229 1.93 0.20 -10.14
C SER A 229 2.79 -0.24 -8.95
N TYR A 230 3.39 -1.43 -9.04
CA TYR A 230 4.35 -1.94 -8.06
C TYR A 230 5.57 -1.03 -7.95
N ALA A 231 6.19 -0.70 -9.08
CA ALA A 231 7.36 0.15 -9.16
C ALA A 231 7.09 1.54 -8.58
N PHE A 232 5.94 2.13 -8.87
CA PHE A 232 5.54 3.43 -8.33
C PHE A 232 5.49 3.41 -6.79
N VAL A 233 4.78 2.45 -6.20
CA VAL A 233 4.62 2.37 -4.74
C VAL A 233 5.93 2.00 -4.03
N ASP A 234 6.67 0.99 -4.52
CA ASP A 234 7.96 0.60 -3.91
C ASP A 234 9.02 1.69 -4.12
N GLY A 235 9.01 2.37 -5.27
CA GLY A 235 9.90 3.47 -5.61
C GLY A 235 9.73 4.68 -4.70
N ILE A 236 8.49 5.14 -4.48
CA ILE A 236 8.21 6.23 -3.51
C ILE A 236 8.66 5.83 -2.11
N HIS A 237 8.34 4.61 -1.69
CA HIS A 237 8.75 4.13 -0.38
C HIS A 237 10.28 4.04 -0.25
N ALA A 238 10.96 3.61 -1.30
CA ALA A 238 12.41 3.52 -1.36
C ALA A 238 13.06 4.90 -1.29
N ALA A 239 12.60 5.85 -2.12
CA ALA A 239 13.04 7.24 -2.10
C ALA A 239 12.84 7.90 -0.72
N THR A 240 11.68 7.69 -0.10
CA THR A 240 11.41 8.16 1.27
C THR A 240 12.40 7.57 2.27
N GLY A 241 12.73 6.28 2.16
CA GLY A 241 13.74 5.65 3.01
C GLY A 241 15.15 6.25 2.82
N VAL A 242 15.56 6.54 1.59
CA VAL A 242 16.86 7.19 1.30
C VAL A 242 16.91 8.59 1.90
N ILE A 243 15.86 9.39 1.72
CA ILE A 243 15.78 10.74 2.27
C ILE A 243 15.80 10.69 3.81
N SER A 244 14.94 9.89 4.42
CA SER A 244 14.75 9.90 5.87
C SER A 244 15.89 9.24 6.66
N VAL A 245 16.52 8.18 6.13
CA VAL A 245 17.60 7.47 6.83
C VAL A 245 18.98 8.01 6.44
N GLY A 246 19.14 8.48 5.20
CA GLY A 246 20.41 8.94 4.63
C GLY A 246 20.53 10.46 4.65
N VAL A 247 19.75 11.15 3.82
CA VAL A 247 19.90 12.61 3.62
C VAL A 247 19.65 13.40 4.90
N LEU A 248 18.56 13.10 5.62
CA LEU A 248 18.27 13.76 6.90
C LEU A 248 19.34 13.47 7.95
N ARG A 249 20.08 12.36 7.88
CA ARG A 249 21.17 12.10 8.83
C ARG A 249 22.33 13.07 8.70
N ILE A 250 22.55 13.60 7.50
CA ILE A 250 23.57 14.61 7.20
C ILE A 250 23.07 16.00 7.61
N ILE A 251 21.83 16.33 7.26
CA ILE A 251 21.26 17.68 7.44
C ILE A 251 20.75 17.92 8.87
N SER A 252 20.04 16.94 9.44
CA SER A 252 19.43 17.00 10.78
C SER A 252 19.47 15.62 11.45
N PRO A 253 20.61 15.25 12.06
CA PRO A 253 20.80 13.96 12.73
C PRO A 253 19.71 13.57 13.72
N GLN A 254 19.10 14.55 14.39
CA GLN A 254 18.07 14.35 15.41
C GLN A 254 16.71 13.95 14.80
N LEU A 255 16.44 14.33 13.54
CA LEU A 255 15.22 14.00 12.81
C LEU A 255 15.39 12.79 11.89
N ALA A 256 16.61 12.29 11.72
CA ALA A 256 16.90 11.15 10.88
C ALA A 256 16.24 9.87 11.43
N ALA A 257 15.65 9.11 10.52
CA ALA A 257 15.03 7.85 10.84
C ALA A 257 16.04 6.70 10.86
N GLU A 258 15.60 5.54 11.32
CA GLU A 258 16.37 4.31 11.33
C GLU A 258 15.91 3.32 10.25
N PRO A 259 16.77 2.42 9.75
CA PRO A 259 16.43 1.40 8.76
C PRO A 259 15.16 0.60 9.07
N TRP A 260 15.01 0.14 10.32
CA TRP A 260 13.87 -0.65 10.75
C TRP A 260 12.51 0.06 10.59
N MET A 261 12.49 1.40 10.53
CA MET A 261 11.28 2.19 10.34
C MET A 261 10.72 2.10 8.92
N TYR A 262 11.49 1.57 7.97
CA TYR A 262 11.14 1.44 6.55
C TYR A 262 11.12 -0.02 6.08
N PRO A 263 10.32 -0.90 6.73
CA PRO A 263 10.20 -2.29 6.31
C PRO A 263 9.61 -2.38 4.90
N PRO A 264 9.92 -3.43 4.13
CA PRO A 264 9.36 -3.62 2.78
C PRO A 264 7.84 -3.43 2.75
N VAL A 265 7.34 -2.73 1.73
CA VAL A 265 5.90 -2.46 1.56
C VAL A 265 5.18 -3.65 0.94
N PHE A 266 5.84 -4.31 0.00
CA PHE A 266 5.39 -5.56 -0.61
C PHE A 266 6.04 -6.75 0.10
N GLY A 267 5.34 -7.89 0.07
CA GLY A 267 5.93 -9.15 0.45
C GLY A 267 6.77 -9.75 -0.67
N ALA A 268 7.17 -11.02 -0.47
CA ALA A 268 8.07 -11.70 -1.39
C ALA A 268 7.39 -12.00 -2.74
N ILE A 269 8.06 -11.66 -3.85
CA ILE A 269 7.58 -11.91 -5.22
C ILE A 269 7.32 -13.41 -5.46
N ARG A 270 7.96 -14.32 -4.72
CA ARG A 270 7.71 -15.77 -4.79
C ARG A 270 6.23 -16.16 -4.62
N TYR A 271 5.44 -15.35 -3.91
CA TYR A 271 4.00 -15.59 -3.72
C TYR A 271 3.19 -15.33 -5.00
N MET A 272 3.75 -14.65 -6.01
CA MET A 272 3.15 -14.55 -7.34
C MET A 272 3.16 -15.90 -8.05
N PHE A 273 4.21 -16.70 -7.85
CA PHE A 273 4.39 -18.01 -8.47
C PHE A 273 3.67 -19.16 -7.75
N THR A 274 2.96 -18.88 -6.65
CA THR A 274 2.02 -19.86 -6.08
C THR A 274 0.70 -19.90 -6.84
N PHE A 275 0.44 -18.92 -7.72
CA PHE A 275 -0.81 -18.75 -8.45
C PHE A 275 -2.06 -18.80 -7.56
N SER A 276 -1.92 -18.44 -6.27
CA SER A 276 -3.06 -18.31 -5.37
C SER A 276 -3.42 -16.83 -5.25
N LEU A 277 -4.64 -16.45 -5.63
CA LEU A 277 -5.14 -15.08 -5.45
C LEU A 277 -5.03 -14.65 -3.97
N ARG A 278 -5.24 -15.58 -3.04
CA ARG A 278 -5.05 -15.32 -1.60
C ARG A 278 -3.63 -14.91 -1.27
N ASP A 279 -2.63 -15.58 -1.83
CA ASP A 279 -1.22 -15.29 -1.56
C ASP A 279 -0.76 -14.04 -2.30
N ILE A 280 -1.21 -13.83 -3.53
CA ILE A 280 -0.94 -12.63 -4.31
C ILE A 280 -1.45 -11.40 -3.55
N TRP A 281 -2.74 -11.35 -3.21
CA TRP A 281 -3.33 -10.18 -2.55
C TRP A 281 -3.03 -10.10 -1.05
N GLY A 282 -2.85 -11.25 -0.39
CA GLY A 282 -2.72 -11.33 1.07
C GLY A 282 -1.29 -11.35 1.59
N LYS A 283 -0.32 -11.81 0.80
CA LYS A 283 1.09 -11.98 1.18
C LYS A 283 2.07 -11.23 0.28
N MET A 284 1.80 -11.06 -1.02
CA MET A 284 2.68 -10.34 -1.95
C MET A 284 2.34 -8.84 -2.02
N TRP A 285 1.07 -8.53 -2.27
CA TRP A 285 0.61 -7.16 -2.50
C TRP A 285 0.85 -6.26 -1.27
N HIS A 286 0.90 -4.95 -1.51
CA HIS A 286 1.26 -4.00 -0.48
C HIS A 286 0.29 -4.01 0.69
N ASP A 287 0.79 -3.78 1.91
CA ASP A 287 -0.05 -3.71 3.11
C ASP A 287 -0.26 -2.28 3.66
N LEU A 288 0.08 -1.24 2.89
CA LEU A 288 -0.08 0.18 3.25
C LEU A 288 -1.46 0.51 3.80
N CYS A 289 -2.53 0.13 3.09
CA CYS A 289 -3.91 0.45 3.46
C CYS A 289 -4.58 -0.64 4.32
N ARG A 290 -3.90 -1.78 4.55
CA ARG A 290 -4.50 -2.96 5.18
C ARG A 290 -5.04 -2.64 6.57
N ARG A 291 -4.28 -1.88 7.36
CA ARG A 291 -4.63 -1.55 8.73
C ARG A 291 -5.81 -0.56 8.81
N PRO A 292 -5.79 0.61 8.14
CA PRO A 292 -6.96 1.48 8.09
C PRO A 292 -8.23 0.77 7.62
N PHE A 293 -8.13 -0.06 6.58
CA PHE A 293 -9.28 -0.80 6.06
C PHE A 293 -9.81 -1.82 7.07
N LEU A 294 -8.93 -2.51 7.79
CA LEU A 294 -9.31 -3.45 8.84
C LEU A 294 -9.96 -2.74 10.03
N ALA A 295 -9.44 -1.60 10.46
CA ALA A 295 -10.02 -0.82 11.56
C ALA A 295 -11.45 -0.38 11.22
N LEU A 296 -11.67 0.18 10.03
CA LEU A 296 -13.00 0.55 9.55
C LEU A 296 -13.91 -0.67 9.45
N THR A 297 -13.45 -1.74 8.82
CA THR A 297 -14.24 -2.97 8.62
C THR A 297 -14.65 -3.63 9.94
N LEU A 298 -13.74 -3.73 10.91
CA LEU A 298 -14.06 -4.32 12.22
C LEU A 298 -15.04 -3.45 13.01
N SER A 299 -15.01 -2.13 12.83
CA SER A 299 -15.99 -1.23 13.46
C SER A 299 -17.43 -1.42 12.94
N LEU A 300 -17.58 -1.98 11.73
CA LEU A 300 -18.88 -2.26 11.11
C LEU A 300 -19.42 -3.67 11.41
N ILE A 301 -18.58 -4.59 11.90
CA ILE A 301 -18.98 -5.98 12.14
C ILE A 301 -19.29 -6.15 13.64
N PRO A 302 -20.52 -6.56 14.00
CA PRO A 302 -20.88 -6.82 15.40
C PRO A 302 -19.98 -7.87 16.06
N ASP A 303 -19.66 -7.68 17.34
CA ASP A 303 -18.85 -8.64 18.09
C ASP A 303 -19.51 -10.00 18.30
N SER A 304 -20.84 -10.05 18.23
CA SER A 304 -21.64 -11.28 18.29
C SER A 304 -21.55 -12.15 17.02
N CYS A 305 -20.90 -11.67 15.96
CA CYS A 305 -20.81 -12.40 14.70
C CYS A 305 -19.97 -13.69 14.82
N PRO A 306 -20.46 -14.86 14.37
CA PRO A 306 -19.70 -16.11 14.38
C PRO A 306 -18.36 -15.98 13.65
N LEU A 307 -17.30 -16.62 14.17
CA LEU A 307 -15.93 -16.42 13.68
C LEU A 307 -15.75 -16.64 12.17
N GLY A 308 -16.42 -17.64 11.59
CA GLY A 308 -16.36 -17.92 10.15
C GLY A 308 -16.98 -16.79 9.32
N LEU A 309 -18.17 -16.33 9.71
CA LEU A 309 -18.85 -15.22 9.05
C LEU A 309 -18.08 -13.91 9.24
N LYS A 310 -17.56 -13.65 10.44
CA LYS A 310 -16.71 -12.49 10.74
C LYS A 310 -15.49 -12.45 9.81
N ARG A 311 -14.79 -13.58 9.61
CA ARG A 311 -13.65 -13.65 8.68
C ARG A 311 -14.05 -13.37 7.23
N LEU A 312 -15.18 -13.90 6.77
CA LEU A 312 -15.69 -13.65 5.42
C LEU A 312 -16.06 -12.17 5.23
N LEU A 313 -16.83 -11.61 6.16
CA LEU A 313 -17.22 -10.20 6.15
C LEU A 313 -16.00 -9.28 6.18
N VAL A 314 -14.98 -9.59 6.99
CA VAL A 314 -13.73 -8.81 7.01
C VAL A 314 -13.11 -8.76 5.63
N VAL A 315 -13.01 -9.89 4.93
CA VAL A 315 -12.44 -9.95 3.59
C VAL A 315 -13.28 -9.16 2.60
N CYS A 316 -14.60 -9.42 2.54
CA CYS A 316 -15.50 -8.73 1.60
C CYS A 316 -15.51 -7.21 1.81
N LEU A 317 -15.68 -6.75 3.05
CA LEU A 317 -15.72 -5.33 3.37
C LEU A 317 -14.36 -4.66 3.17
N SER A 318 -13.23 -5.33 3.46
CA SER A 318 -11.90 -4.75 3.19
C SER A 318 -11.67 -4.49 1.70
N PHE A 319 -12.08 -5.43 0.83
CA PHE A 319 -12.03 -5.22 -0.61
C PHE A 319 -13.02 -4.17 -1.07
N MET A 320 -14.23 -4.12 -0.49
CA MET A 320 -15.23 -3.09 -0.78
C MET A 320 -14.68 -1.68 -0.46
N VAL A 321 -14.06 -1.50 0.71
CA VAL A 321 -13.42 -0.24 1.11
C VAL A 321 -12.29 0.11 0.13
N SER A 322 -11.46 -0.85 -0.27
CA SER A 322 -10.46 -0.64 -1.33
C SER A 322 -11.10 -0.17 -2.63
N GLY A 323 -12.22 -0.77 -3.04
CA GLY A 323 -13.00 -0.39 -4.21
C GLY A 323 -13.50 1.05 -4.17
N VAL A 324 -13.97 1.52 -3.01
CA VAL A 324 -14.41 2.91 -2.83
C VAL A 324 -13.27 3.90 -3.10
N VAL A 325 -12.06 3.61 -2.61
CA VAL A 325 -10.90 4.49 -2.82
C VAL A 325 -10.51 4.54 -4.30
N HIS A 326 -10.49 3.39 -4.99
CA HIS A 326 -10.16 3.34 -6.42
C HIS A 326 -11.28 3.92 -7.31
N ALA A 327 -12.55 3.72 -6.97
CA ALA A 327 -13.69 4.30 -7.68
C ALA A 327 -13.70 5.84 -7.55
N ALA A 328 -13.32 6.37 -6.38
CA ALA A 328 -13.13 7.80 -6.18
C ALA A 328 -12.05 8.38 -7.10
N GLY A 329 -10.87 7.75 -7.17
CA GLY A 329 -9.79 8.13 -8.10
C GLY A 329 -10.24 8.04 -9.56
N THR A 330 -10.94 6.96 -9.91
CA THR A 330 -11.49 6.72 -11.25
C THR A 330 -12.43 7.85 -11.67
N TYR A 331 -13.45 8.14 -10.84
CA TYR A 331 -14.44 9.18 -11.14
C TYR A 331 -13.80 10.57 -11.24
N ALA A 332 -12.81 10.87 -10.39
CA ALA A 332 -12.13 12.15 -10.44
C ALA A 332 -11.43 12.41 -11.78
N VAL A 333 -10.90 11.37 -12.42
CA VAL A 333 -10.29 11.45 -13.76
C VAL A 333 -11.36 11.37 -14.85
N SER A 334 -12.16 10.30 -14.87
CA SER A 334 -13.07 9.99 -15.99
C SER A 334 -14.31 10.86 -16.04
N LYS A 335 -14.78 11.38 -14.89
CA LYS A 335 -16.11 11.98 -14.73
C LYS A 335 -17.26 11.06 -15.16
N ASP A 336 -17.01 9.75 -15.13
CA ASP A 336 -17.96 8.72 -15.55
C ASP A 336 -18.33 7.81 -14.37
N TRP A 337 -19.63 7.83 -14.04
CA TRP A 337 -20.22 6.99 -13.00
C TRP A 337 -20.20 5.49 -13.35
N PHE A 338 -20.27 5.16 -14.64
CA PHE A 338 -20.20 3.78 -15.09
C PHE A 338 -18.80 3.21 -14.85
N ALA A 339 -17.75 3.91 -15.27
CA ALA A 339 -16.37 3.51 -14.98
C ALA A 339 -16.09 3.35 -13.48
N ALA A 340 -16.55 4.29 -12.64
CA ALA A 340 -16.41 4.19 -11.19
C ALA A 340 -17.16 2.98 -10.60
N SER A 341 -18.38 2.71 -11.10
CA SER A 341 -19.18 1.55 -10.68
C SER A 341 -18.54 0.22 -11.11
N MET A 342 -17.93 0.17 -12.30
CA MET A 342 -17.17 -1.00 -12.75
C MET A 342 -15.96 -1.27 -11.85
N MET A 343 -15.29 -0.23 -11.35
CA MET A 343 -14.23 -0.40 -10.35
C MET A 343 -14.76 -0.95 -9.03
N MET A 344 -15.87 -0.42 -8.54
CA MET A 344 -16.53 -0.96 -7.35
C MET A 344 -16.89 -2.44 -7.53
N PHE A 345 -17.45 -2.80 -8.69
CA PHE A 345 -17.80 -4.17 -9.03
C PHE A 345 -16.58 -5.10 -9.07
N PHE A 346 -15.48 -4.69 -9.72
CA PHE A 346 -14.22 -5.45 -9.76
C PHE A 346 -13.74 -5.82 -8.36
N PHE A 347 -13.71 -4.86 -7.43
CA PHE A 347 -13.26 -5.10 -6.05
C PHE A 347 -14.26 -5.96 -5.25
N CYS A 348 -15.56 -5.89 -5.51
CA CYS A 348 -16.56 -6.75 -4.88
C CYS A 348 -16.51 -8.21 -5.37
N VAL A 349 -16.16 -8.45 -6.64
CA VAL A 349 -16.04 -9.80 -7.21
C VAL A 349 -14.78 -10.52 -6.74
N LEU A 350 -13.69 -9.78 -6.52
CA LEU A 350 -12.40 -10.33 -6.12
C LEU A 350 -12.43 -11.27 -4.89
N PRO A 351 -13.07 -10.94 -3.76
CA PRO A 351 -13.16 -11.85 -2.61
C PRO A 351 -13.93 -13.14 -2.93
N ALA A 352 -14.93 -13.09 -3.81
CA ALA A 352 -15.63 -14.29 -4.26
C ALA A 352 -14.71 -15.20 -5.08
N CYS A 353 -13.93 -14.64 -6.02
CA CYS A 353 -12.92 -15.39 -6.77
C CYS A 353 -11.86 -16.01 -5.86
N VAL A 354 -11.40 -15.27 -4.85
CA VAL A 354 -10.50 -15.80 -3.82
C VAL A 354 -11.16 -17.00 -3.16
N VAL A 355 -12.33 -16.86 -2.55
CA VAL A 355 -13.02 -17.95 -1.82
C VAL A 355 -13.24 -19.18 -2.70
N VAL A 356 -13.70 -19.00 -3.94
CA VAL A 356 -13.91 -20.12 -4.88
C VAL A 356 -12.60 -20.87 -5.14
N GLN A 357 -11.50 -20.16 -5.43
CA GLN A 357 -10.19 -20.78 -5.61
C GLN A 357 -9.76 -21.54 -4.35
N GLN A 358 -9.95 -20.96 -3.16
CA GLN A 358 -9.60 -21.60 -1.90
C GLN A 358 -10.38 -22.91 -1.68
N ILE A 359 -11.68 -22.92 -1.98
CA ILE A 359 -12.50 -24.13 -1.84
C ILE A 359 -12.03 -25.22 -2.80
N ILE A 360 -11.75 -24.86 -4.05
CA ILE A 360 -11.24 -25.82 -5.05
C ILE A 360 -9.90 -26.41 -4.58
N SER A 361 -8.93 -25.56 -4.24
CA SER A 361 -7.55 -25.97 -4.00
C SER A 361 -7.31 -26.57 -2.61
N ASP A 362 -8.01 -26.09 -1.57
CA ASP A 362 -7.79 -26.56 -0.19
C ASP A 362 -8.81 -27.63 0.26
N GLN A 363 -9.98 -27.71 -0.39
CA GLN A 363 -11.06 -28.59 0.08
C GLN A 363 -11.47 -29.66 -0.94
N ILE A 364 -11.62 -29.31 -2.22
CA ILE A 364 -12.11 -30.25 -3.24
C ILE A 364 -10.96 -31.12 -3.74
N LEU A 365 -9.92 -30.51 -4.32
CA LEU A 365 -8.80 -31.25 -4.92
C LEU A 365 -8.09 -32.19 -3.93
N PRO A 366 -7.82 -31.81 -2.67
CA PRO A 366 -7.19 -32.72 -1.71
C PRO A 366 -8.05 -33.92 -1.32
N ARG A 367 -9.38 -33.87 -1.53
CA ARG A 367 -10.28 -35.01 -1.28
C ARG A 367 -10.40 -35.96 -2.48
N VAL A 368 -10.17 -35.45 -3.69
CA VAL A 368 -10.29 -36.23 -4.95
C VAL A 368 -8.94 -36.82 -5.37
N LEU A 369 -7.85 -36.11 -5.09
CA LEU A 369 -6.50 -36.51 -5.49
C LEU A 369 -5.83 -37.41 -4.43
N PRO A 370 -4.89 -38.30 -4.84
CA PRO A 370 -4.13 -39.13 -3.91
C PRO A 370 -3.43 -38.28 -2.84
N ALA A 371 -3.61 -38.66 -1.57
CA ALA A 371 -3.03 -37.93 -0.45
C ALA A 371 -1.49 -37.92 -0.52
N LYS A 372 -0.89 -36.74 -0.29
CA LYS A 372 0.56 -36.52 -0.15
C LYS A 372 1.43 -36.88 -1.37
N SER A 373 0.85 -37.08 -2.57
CA SER A 373 1.63 -37.28 -3.79
C SER A 373 2.18 -35.96 -4.36
N ASN A 374 3.38 -36.00 -4.95
CA ASN A 374 3.95 -34.88 -5.72
C ASN A 374 3.05 -34.52 -6.92
N ILE A 375 2.42 -35.52 -7.53
CA ILE A 375 1.49 -35.33 -8.66
C ILE A 375 0.32 -34.45 -8.20
N SER A 376 -0.27 -34.73 -7.04
CA SER A 376 -1.38 -33.94 -6.50
C SER A 376 -1.01 -32.47 -6.30
N ARG A 377 0.22 -32.19 -5.84
CA ARG A 377 0.72 -30.81 -5.68
C ARG A 377 0.86 -30.10 -7.02
N VAL A 378 1.40 -30.78 -8.04
CA VAL A 378 1.54 -30.22 -9.38
C VAL A 378 0.17 -29.96 -10.01
N VAL A 379 -0.79 -30.89 -9.85
CA VAL A 379 -2.15 -30.71 -10.34
C VAL A 379 -2.83 -29.52 -9.69
N ILE A 380 -2.76 -29.39 -8.35
CA ILE A 380 -3.32 -28.22 -7.64
C ILE A 380 -2.70 -26.92 -8.15
N TRP A 381 -1.37 -26.88 -8.29
CA TRP A 381 -0.65 -25.71 -8.80
C TRP A 381 -1.04 -25.36 -10.24
N LEU A 382 -1.23 -26.34 -11.12
CA LEU A 382 -1.71 -26.12 -12.50
C LEU A 382 -3.15 -25.59 -12.53
N VAL A 383 -4.02 -26.11 -11.67
CA VAL A 383 -5.41 -25.61 -11.54
C VAL A 383 -5.40 -24.18 -11.01
N ASP A 384 -4.57 -23.87 -10.02
CA ASP A 384 -4.39 -22.50 -9.52
C ASP A 384 -3.86 -21.55 -10.61
N ALA A 385 -2.88 -21.99 -11.39
CA ALA A 385 -2.35 -21.23 -12.52
C ALA A 385 -3.44 -20.96 -13.58
N ALA A 386 -4.20 -21.98 -13.96
CA ALA A 386 -5.32 -21.84 -14.88
C ALA A 386 -6.41 -20.91 -14.33
N PHE A 387 -6.71 -21.00 -13.03
CA PHE A 387 -7.68 -20.14 -12.36
C PHE A 387 -7.25 -18.68 -12.37
N VAL A 388 -5.99 -18.38 -12.03
CA VAL A 388 -5.45 -17.02 -12.07
C VAL A 388 -5.40 -16.48 -13.50
N ALA A 389 -5.02 -17.31 -14.48
CA ALA A 389 -5.04 -16.92 -15.89
C ALA A 389 -6.46 -16.58 -16.36
N ALA A 390 -7.45 -17.43 -16.04
CA ALA A 390 -8.85 -17.17 -16.36
C ALA A 390 -9.38 -15.91 -15.66
N TRP A 391 -9.10 -15.76 -14.36
CA TRP A 391 -9.46 -14.56 -13.60
C TRP A 391 -8.85 -13.30 -14.25
N GLY A 392 -7.57 -13.34 -14.59
CA GLY A 392 -6.87 -12.23 -15.26
C GLY A 392 -7.48 -11.92 -16.63
N TYR A 393 -7.77 -12.95 -17.43
CA TYR A 393 -8.41 -12.78 -18.74
C TYR A 393 -9.77 -12.07 -18.65
N TYR A 394 -10.64 -12.48 -17.70
CA TYR A 394 -11.98 -11.90 -17.59
C TYR A 394 -12.02 -10.56 -16.86
N THR A 395 -11.13 -10.33 -15.89
CA THR A 395 -11.21 -9.14 -15.01
C THR A 395 -10.21 -8.05 -15.36
N SER A 396 -9.08 -8.36 -16.01
CA SER A 396 -8.11 -7.33 -16.41
C SER A 396 -8.67 -6.29 -17.38
N PRO A 397 -9.57 -6.60 -18.34
CA PRO A 397 -10.16 -5.58 -19.20
C PRO A 397 -11.00 -4.58 -18.40
N TRP A 398 -11.65 -5.01 -17.32
CA TRP A 398 -12.42 -4.11 -16.46
C TRP A 398 -11.48 -3.10 -15.81
N PHE A 399 -10.38 -3.57 -15.25
CA PHE A 399 -9.39 -2.71 -14.61
C PHE A 399 -8.74 -1.76 -15.62
N LEU A 400 -8.27 -2.27 -16.76
CA LEU A 400 -7.57 -1.47 -17.77
C LEU A 400 -8.47 -0.41 -18.39
N ASN A 401 -9.71 -0.76 -18.74
CA ASN A 401 -10.59 0.16 -19.47
C ASN A 401 -11.26 1.19 -18.56
N TYR A 402 -11.49 0.87 -17.28
CA TYR A 402 -12.30 1.71 -16.41
C TYR A 402 -11.52 2.36 -15.25
N SER A 403 -10.41 1.80 -14.77
CA SER A 403 -9.76 2.30 -13.55
C SER A 403 -9.17 3.71 -13.68
N ARG A 404 -8.86 4.15 -14.90
CA ARG A 404 -8.06 5.36 -15.18
C ARG A 404 -6.68 5.38 -14.52
N LEU A 405 -6.26 4.27 -13.93
CA LEU A 405 -4.93 4.12 -13.34
C LEU A 405 -3.83 4.06 -14.41
N PRO A 406 -4.01 3.38 -15.57
CA PRO A 406 -3.07 3.46 -16.69
C PRO A 406 -2.72 4.90 -17.06
N GLU A 407 -3.73 5.73 -17.34
CA GLU A 407 -3.57 7.13 -17.75
C GLU A 407 -2.97 7.98 -16.61
N ALA A 408 -3.33 7.68 -15.36
CA ALA A 408 -2.70 8.29 -14.20
C ALA A 408 -1.20 7.95 -14.10
N ILE A 409 -0.79 6.72 -14.39
CA ILE A 409 0.63 6.32 -14.37
C ILE A 409 1.40 6.95 -15.55
N GLU A 410 0.79 6.97 -16.74
CA GLU A 410 1.38 7.61 -17.93
C GLU A 410 1.64 9.10 -17.73
N SER A 411 0.81 9.76 -16.93
CA SER A 411 0.92 11.20 -16.66
C SER A 411 1.78 11.57 -15.43
N ILE A 412 2.41 10.59 -14.78
CA ILE A 412 3.34 10.84 -13.67
C ILE A 412 4.44 11.83 -14.12
N PRO A 413 4.64 12.95 -13.40
CA PRO A 413 5.72 13.87 -13.73
C PRO A 413 7.08 13.24 -13.40
N MET A 414 7.88 13.03 -14.44
CA MET A 414 9.26 12.57 -14.32
C MET A 414 10.20 13.75 -14.57
N PRO A 415 11.23 13.97 -13.73
CA PRO A 415 12.14 15.10 -13.91
C PRO A 415 12.98 14.99 -15.18
N VAL A 416 13.42 13.78 -15.54
CA VAL A 416 14.22 13.51 -16.76
C VAL A 416 13.86 12.14 -17.34
N SER A 417 13.51 12.04 -18.62
CA SER A 417 13.28 10.73 -19.26
C SER A 417 14.60 10.15 -19.76
N PHE A 418 14.98 8.95 -19.28
CA PHE A 418 16.15 8.25 -19.79
C PHE A 418 15.94 7.88 -21.25
N TRP A 419 14.78 7.30 -21.57
CA TRP A 419 14.44 6.97 -22.95
C TRP A 419 14.24 8.20 -23.83
N GLY A 420 13.75 9.32 -23.30
CA GLY A 420 13.72 10.58 -24.05
C GLY A 420 15.12 11.05 -24.47
N MET A 421 16.10 10.95 -23.55
CA MET A 421 17.49 11.27 -23.88
C MET A 421 18.12 10.27 -24.87
N VAL A 422 17.86 8.97 -24.70
CA VAL A 422 18.45 7.91 -25.55
C VAL A 422 17.84 7.87 -26.94
N LEU A 423 16.52 8.06 -27.05
CA LEU A 423 15.78 7.98 -28.30
C LEU A 423 15.63 9.34 -28.99
N GLY A 424 16.04 10.44 -28.34
CA GLY A 424 15.95 11.80 -28.89
C GLY A 424 14.51 12.33 -28.97
N VAL A 425 13.65 11.95 -28.02
CA VAL A 425 12.22 12.28 -27.97
C VAL A 425 11.87 13.10 -26.73
#